data_AF-J9DSR6-F1
#
_entry.id   AF-J9DSR6-F1
#
_cell.length_a   1.000
_cell.length_b   1.000
_cell.length_c   1.000
_cell.angle_alpha   90.00
_cell.angle_beta   90.00
_cell.angle_gamma   90.00
#
_symmetry.space_group_name_H-M   'P 1'
#
loop_
_entity.id
_entity.type
_entity.pdbx_description
1 polymer ?
#
loop_
_entity_poly.entity_id
_entity_poly.type
_entity_poly.pdbx_seq_one_letter_code
_entity_poly.pdbx_strand_id
1 'polypeptide(L)'
;MGMFGSSLFVVGHDCGHGTFSEYTWVNDLFGHIAHAPLLAPYWPWQKSHRRHHQYTSHIDNDMGHPWVIEKDFMTRGWIMRNFSKIPLSGFIRWSPIYTMVGLPDGSHFWPYSKLFNSNRERVECVISGLACLFCVV
;
A
#
# COMPACT_ATOMS: atom_id res chain seq x y z
N MET A 1 -4.08 -3.35 14.19
CA MET A 1 -3.65 -1.94 14.19
C MET A 1 -4.44 -1.20 15.25
N GLY A 2 -3.78 -0.72 16.30
CA GLY A 2 -4.38 0.19 17.28
C GLY A 2 -3.95 1.64 17.02
N MET A 3 -4.19 2.53 17.98
CA MET A 3 -3.82 3.95 17.89
C MET A 3 -2.37 4.17 17.43
N PHE A 4 -1.42 3.42 17.98
CA PHE A 4 0.00 3.52 17.62
C PHE A 4 0.27 3.26 16.12
N GLY A 5 -0.28 2.17 15.57
CA GLY A 5 -0.09 1.83 14.16
C GLY A 5 -0.74 2.84 13.23
N SER A 6 -1.91 3.36 13.61
CA SER A 6 -2.57 4.44 12.87
C SER A 6 -1.78 5.75 12.91
N SER A 7 -1.20 6.11 14.05
CA SER A 7 -0.35 7.30 14.17
C SER A 7 0.89 7.22 13.28
N LEU A 8 1.57 6.08 13.27
CA LEU A 8 2.69 5.84 12.35
C LEU A 8 2.25 5.92 10.88
N PHE A 9 1.10 5.34 10.55
CA PHE A 9 0.58 5.39 9.19
C PHE A 9 0.35 6.82 8.71
N VAL A 10 -0.24 7.69 9.56
CA VAL A 10 -0.47 9.12 9.25
C VAL A 10 0.85 9.85 9.00
N VAL A 11 1.87 9.65 9.84
CA VAL A 11 3.19 10.28 9.64
C VAL A 11 3.79 9.88 8.29
N GLY A 12 3.82 8.58 7.99
CA GLY A 12 4.37 8.13 6.70
C GLY A 12 3.49 8.52 5.51
N HIS A 13 2.18 8.70 5.71
CA HIS A 13 1.27 9.21 4.69
C HIS A 13 1.61 10.66 4.32
N ASP A 14 1.80 11.52 5.31
CA ASP A 14 2.15 12.92 5.08
C ASP A 14 3.55 13.08 4.49
N CYS A 15 4.49 12.20 4.88
CA CYS A 15 5.78 12.05 4.20
C CYS A 15 5.58 11.68 2.72
N GLY A 16 4.70 10.71 2.43
CA GLY A 16 4.41 10.26 1.07
C GLY A 16 3.86 11.37 0.17
N HIS A 17 3.07 12.29 0.73
CA HIS A 17 2.58 13.50 0.06
C HIS A 17 3.61 14.63 -0.02
N GLY A 18 4.70 14.55 0.74
CA GLY A 18 5.68 15.62 0.86
C GLY A 18 5.21 16.80 1.72
N THR A 19 4.18 16.63 2.54
CA THR A 19 3.64 17.68 3.41
C THR A 19 4.23 17.68 4.82
N PHE A 20 4.96 16.62 5.20
CA PHE A 20 5.62 16.53 6.50
C PHE A 20 6.87 17.44 6.61
N SER A 21 7.62 17.61 5.51
CA SER A 21 8.79 18.49 5.43
C SER A 21 8.95 19.07 4.02
N GLU A 22 9.53 20.27 3.90
CA GLU A 22 9.92 20.85 2.61
C GLU A 22 11.05 20.06 1.90
N TYR A 23 11.79 19.24 2.64
CA TYR A 23 12.90 18.45 2.12
C TYR A 23 12.46 17.02 1.79
N THR A 24 12.53 16.64 0.50
CA THR A 24 12.14 15.29 0.04
C THR A 24 12.87 14.17 0.77
N TRP A 25 14.18 14.31 1.01
CA TRP A 25 14.96 13.27 1.70
C TRP A 25 14.55 13.07 3.17
N VAL A 26 14.05 14.12 3.83
CA VAL A 26 13.51 14.04 5.20
C VAL A 26 12.21 13.24 5.18
N ASN A 27 11.32 13.54 4.22
CA ASN A 27 10.10 12.77 4.03
C ASN A 27 10.41 11.29 3.74
N ASP A 28 11.36 11.01 2.85
CA ASP A 28 11.74 9.63 2.55
C ASP A 28 12.27 8.89 3.79
N LEU A 29 13.11 9.54 4.60
CA LEU A 29 13.66 8.94 5.82
C LEU A 29 12.57 8.63 6.85
N PHE A 30 11.76 9.63 7.23
CA PHE A 30 10.72 9.45 8.24
C PHE A 30 9.56 8.59 7.73
N GLY A 31 9.29 8.62 6.42
CA GLY A 31 8.36 7.72 5.75
C GLY A 31 8.75 6.25 5.93
N HIS A 32 10.02 5.91 5.69
CA HIS A 32 10.53 4.56 5.94
C HIS A 32 10.46 4.18 7.42
N ILE A 33 10.88 5.06 8.33
CA ILE A 33 10.84 4.80 9.78
C ILE A 33 9.39 4.52 10.24
N ALA A 34 8.43 5.28 9.73
CA ALA A 34 7.04 5.16 10.14
C ALA A 34 6.33 3.96 9.51
N HIS A 35 6.58 3.66 8.23
CA HIS A 35 5.88 2.59 7.51
C HIS A 35 6.53 1.21 7.65
N ALA A 36 7.84 1.12 7.90
CA ALA A 36 8.54 -0.17 8.03
C ALA A 36 7.96 -1.09 9.12
N PRO A 37 7.67 -0.62 10.36
CA PRO A 37 7.04 -1.44 11.41
C PRO A 37 5.62 -1.90 11.07
N LEU A 38 5.00 -1.27 10.07
CA LEU A 38 3.66 -1.61 9.60
C LEU A 38 3.71 -2.67 8.48
N LEU A 39 4.89 -3.08 8.00
CA LEU A 39 5.05 -3.92 6.81
C LEU A 39 4.46 -3.27 5.54
N ALA A 40 4.54 -1.95 5.46
CA ALA A 40 4.21 -1.17 4.28
C ALA A 40 5.51 -0.65 3.65
N PRO A 41 5.99 -1.21 2.53
CA PRO A 41 7.16 -0.67 1.85
C PRO A 41 6.88 0.77 1.40
N TYR A 42 7.60 1.74 1.96
CA TYR A 42 7.26 3.17 1.84
C TYR A 42 7.21 3.67 0.40
N TRP A 43 8.25 3.51 -0.42
CA TRP A 43 8.22 4.01 -1.80
C TRP A 43 7.19 3.29 -2.70
N PRO A 44 7.06 1.95 -2.63
CA PRO A 44 5.94 1.25 -3.27
C PRO A 44 4.58 1.80 -2.87
N TRP A 45 4.34 1.96 -1.56
CA TRP A 45 3.09 2.50 -1.04
C TRP A 45 2.87 3.94 -1.52
N GLN A 46 3.88 4.80 -1.45
CA GLN A 46 3.83 6.19 -1.91
C GLN A 46 3.41 6.27 -3.38
N LYS A 47 4.01 5.44 -4.24
CA LYS A 47 3.67 5.40 -5.67
C LYS A 47 2.23 4.95 -5.90
N SER A 48 1.82 3.86 -5.26
CA SER A 48 0.46 3.33 -5.38
C SER A 48 -0.57 4.33 -4.86
N HIS A 49 -0.30 4.93 -3.71
CA HIS A 49 -1.14 5.95 -3.07
C HIS A 49 -1.28 7.21 -3.92
N ARG A 50 -0.21 7.66 -4.57
CA ARG A 50 -0.28 8.77 -5.54
C ARG A 50 -1.21 8.43 -6.71
N ARG A 51 -1.16 7.20 -7.21
CA ARG A 51 -2.07 6.73 -8.28
C ARG A 51 -3.51 6.66 -7.78
N HIS A 52 -3.75 6.19 -6.56
CA HIS A 52 -5.06 6.21 -5.93
C HIS A 52 -5.63 7.63 -5.92
N HIS A 53 -4.90 8.61 -5.40
CA HIS A 53 -5.35 10.02 -5.39
C HIS A 53 -5.59 10.62 -6.78
N GLN A 54 -4.81 10.22 -7.79
CA GLN A 54 -5.00 10.69 -9.17
C GLN A 54 -6.26 10.12 -9.82
N TYR A 55 -6.68 8.92 -9.44
CA TYR A 55 -7.74 8.18 -10.10
C TYR A 55 -8.88 7.75 -9.17
N THR A 56 -9.00 8.34 -7.98
CA THR A 56 -9.92 7.89 -6.92
C THR A 56 -11.29 7.50 -7.46
N SER A 57 -11.74 6.28 -7.13
CA SER A 57 -13.03 5.71 -7.58
C SER A 57 -13.13 5.39 -9.08
N HIS A 58 -12.04 5.47 -9.84
CA HIS A 58 -11.99 4.99 -11.22
C HIS A 58 -11.82 3.47 -11.26
N ILE A 59 -12.74 2.78 -11.93
CA ILE A 59 -12.81 1.31 -11.93
C ILE A 59 -11.51 0.63 -12.39
N ASP A 60 -10.89 1.13 -13.46
CA ASP A 60 -9.68 0.53 -14.02
C ASP A 60 -8.36 1.16 -13.56
N ASN A 61 -8.38 2.38 -13.02
CA ASN A 61 -7.15 3.17 -12.84
C ASN A 61 -6.80 3.41 -11.37
N ASP A 62 -7.78 3.40 -10.48
CA ASP A 62 -7.54 3.36 -9.05
C ASP A 62 -7.21 1.94 -8.64
N MET A 63 -5.90 1.69 -8.57
CA MET A 63 -5.39 0.39 -8.23
C MET A 63 -5.10 0.24 -6.72
N GLY A 64 -5.38 1.25 -5.90
CA GLY A 64 -5.28 1.17 -4.44
C GLY A 64 -6.48 0.45 -3.81
N HIS A 65 -7.59 0.38 -4.54
CA HIS A 65 -8.80 -0.32 -4.13
C HIS A 65 -9.45 -1.03 -5.31
N PRO A 66 -9.72 -2.36 -5.26
CA PRO A 66 -10.51 -3.06 -6.27
C PRO A 66 -11.98 -2.64 -6.19
N TRP A 67 -12.32 -1.55 -6.87
CA TRP A 67 -13.70 -1.09 -7.02
C TRP A 67 -14.55 -2.16 -7.71
N VAL A 68 -15.79 -2.32 -7.24
CA VAL A 68 -16.70 -3.36 -7.71
C VAL A 68 -18.01 -2.72 -8.09
N ILE A 69 -18.43 -2.95 -9.34
CA ILE A 69 -19.75 -2.57 -9.80
C ILE A 69 -20.77 -3.65 -9.48
N GLU A 70 -22.04 -3.27 -9.39
CA GLU A 70 -23.12 -4.16 -8.93
C GLU A 70 -23.17 -5.49 -9.69
N LYS A 71 -23.04 -5.44 -11.02
CA LYS A 71 -23.05 -6.66 -11.86
C LYS A 71 -21.98 -7.67 -11.43
N ASP A 72 -20.77 -7.21 -11.08
CA ASP A 72 -19.65 -8.06 -10.66
C ASP A 72 -19.80 -8.49 -9.21
N PHE A 73 -20.49 -7.70 -8.39
CA PHE A 73 -20.81 -8.07 -7.01
C PHE A 73 -21.83 -9.20 -6.96
N MET A 74 -22.83 -9.18 -7.85
CA MET A 74 -23.91 -10.16 -7.88
C MET A 74 -23.45 -11.54 -8.37
N THR A 75 -22.38 -11.61 -9.15
CA THR A 75 -21.77 -12.87 -9.62
C THR A 75 -20.77 -13.49 -8.64
N ARG A 76 -20.33 -12.74 -7.61
CA ARG A 76 -19.36 -13.23 -6.61
C ARG A 76 -19.97 -14.26 -5.68
N GLY A 77 -19.17 -15.27 -5.34
CA GLY A 77 -19.50 -16.24 -4.29
C GLY A 77 -19.71 -15.57 -2.92
N TRP A 78 -20.41 -16.28 -2.03
CA TRP A 78 -20.80 -15.76 -0.70
C TRP A 78 -19.62 -15.20 0.10
N ILE A 79 -18.46 -15.86 0.09
CA ILE A 79 -17.26 -15.43 0.81
C ILE A 79 -16.79 -14.06 0.33
N MET A 80 -16.62 -13.86 -0.99
CA MET A 80 -16.16 -12.58 -1.54
C MET A 80 -17.14 -11.44 -1.29
N ARG A 81 -18.46 -11.71 -1.29
CA ARG A 81 -19.48 -10.69 -1.00
C ARG A 81 -19.49 -10.26 0.47
N ASN A 82 -19.14 -11.18 1.36
CA ASN A 82 -19.18 -10.95 2.81
C ASN A 82 -17.80 -10.78 3.44
N PHE A 83 -16.71 -10.83 2.67
CA PHE A 83 -15.35 -10.77 3.18
C PHE A 83 -15.12 -9.55 4.08
N SER A 84 -15.54 -8.36 3.64
CA SER A 84 -15.41 -7.11 4.44
C SER A 84 -16.21 -7.10 5.74
N LYS A 85 -17.18 -8.02 5.92
CA LYS A 85 -17.97 -8.16 7.15
C LYS A 85 -17.30 -9.05 8.19
N ILE A 86 -16.31 -9.84 7.77
CA ILE A 86 -15.59 -10.76 8.66
C ILE A 86 -14.63 -9.94 9.52
N PRO A 87 -14.59 -10.14 10.85
CA PRO A 87 -13.58 -9.51 11.71
C PRO A 87 -12.17 -9.75 11.16
N LEU A 88 -11.30 -8.75 11.26
CA LEU A 88 -9.91 -8.78 10.76
C LEU A 88 -9.74 -8.87 9.24
N SER A 89 -10.82 -8.95 8.45
CA SER A 89 -10.74 -8.97 6.99
C SER A 89 -9.99 -7.76 6.42
N GLY A 90 -10.13 -6.58 7.02
CA GLY A 90 -9.37 -5.39 6.63
C GLY A 90 -7.87 -5.55 6.85
N PHE A 91 -7.47 -6.18 7.96
CA PHE A 91 -6.06 -6.49 8.23
C PHE A 91 -5.53 -7.47 7.18
N ILE A 92 -6.25 -8.57 6.92
CA ILE A 92 -5.88 -9.59 5.93
C ILE A 92 -5.82 -9.01 4.51
N ARG A 93 -6.80 -8.15 4.17
CA ARG A 93 -6.86 -7.45 2.88
C ARG A 93 -5.63 -6.59 2.66
N TRP A 94 -5.22 -5.87 3.69
CA TRP A 94 -4.08 -4.98 3.59
C TRP A 94 -2.75 -5.74 3.67
N SER A 95 -2.63 -6.69 4.61
CA SER A 95 -1.46 -7.55 4.80
C SER A 95 -1.91 -9.00 5.05
N PRO A 96 -1.61 -9.97 4.15
CA PRO A 96 -0.66 -9.88 3.04
C PRO A 96 -1.27 -9.56 1.67
N ILE A 97 -2.60 -9.48 1.52
CA ILE A 97 -3.21 -9.50 0.17
C ILE A 97 -2.80 -8.29 -0.67
N TYR A 98 -2.94 -7.07 -0.15
CA TYR A 98 -2.61 -5.87 -0.90
C TYR A 98 -1.10 -5.68 -1.04
N THR A 99 -0.35 -5.71 0.07
CA THR A 99 1.10 -5.42 0.04
C THR A 99 1.93 -6.53 -0.59
N MET A 100 1.65 -7.81 -0.30
CA MET A 100 2.46 -8.93 -0.80
C MET A 100 1.96 -9.50 -2.12
N VAL A 101 0.64 -9.72 -2.28
CA VAL A 101 0.08 -10.28 -3.53
C VAL A 101 -0.12 -9.18 -4.57
N GLY A 102 -0.51 -7.98 -4.17
CA GLY A 102 -0.62 -6.85 -5.09
C GLY A 102 -1.89 -6.81 -5.90
N LEU A 103 -3.02 -7.15 -5.30
CA LEU A 103 -4.32 -7.03 -5.96
C LEU A 103 -4.87 -5.61 -5.71
N PRO A 104 -5.02 -4.73 -6.72
CA PRO A 104 -4.81 -4.89 -8.18
C PRO A 104 -3.55 -4.23 -8.81
N ASP A 105 -2.71 -3.52 -8.05
CA ASP A 105 -1.60 -2.70 -8.57
C ASP A 105 -0.26 -3.44 -8.74
N GLY A 106 -0.09 -4.61 -8.13
CA GLY A 106 1.15 -5.38 -8.10
C GLY A 106 1.79 -5.40 -6.71
N SER A 107 2.56 -6.46 -6.44
CA SER A 107 3.20 -6.64 -5.14
C SER A 107 4.15 -5.48 -4.82
N HIS A 108 4.07 -4.98 -3.59
CA HIS A 108 4.91 -3.89 -3.10
C HIS A 108 6.29 -4.39 -2.64
N PHE A 109 6.46 -5.70 -2.49
CA PHE A 109 7.71 -6.35 -2.11
C PHE A 109 8.45 -6.99 -3.31
N TRP A 110 7.79 -7.13 -4.45
CA TRP A 110 8.38 -7.74 -5.65
C TRP A 110 8.76 -6.66 -6.67
N PRO A 111 10.06 -6.44 -6.96
CA PRO A 111 10.50 -5.37 -7.84
C PRO A 111 10.04 -5.54 -9.30
N TYR A 112 9.71 -6.76 -9.72
CA TYR A 112 9.18 -7.00 -11.07
C TYR A 112 7.65 -7.09 -11.10
N SER A 113 6.96 -6.55 -10.09
CA SER A 113 5.50 -6.44 -10.10
C SER A 113 5.03 -5.39 -11.09
N LYS A 114 3.73 -5.42 -11.41
CA LYS A 114 3.05 -4.47 -12.31
C LYS A 114 3.21 -3.00 -11.88
N LEU A 115 3.56 -2.75 -10.62
CA LEU A 115 3.70 -1.41 -10.07
C LEU A 115 4.93 -0.66 -10.60
N PHE A 116 6.00 -1.37 -11.03
CA PHE A 116 7.30 -0.75 -11.34
C PHE A 116 7.70 -0.90 -12.80
N ASN A 117 8.04 0.22 -13.44
CA ASN A 117 8.37 0.32 -14.86
C ASN A 117 9.84 0.68 -15.12
N SER A 118 10.56 1.23 -14.14
CA SER A 118 11.95 1.64 -14.29
C SER A 118 12.89 0.95 -13.30
N ASN A 119 14.18 0.82 -13.65
CA ASN A 119 15.18 0.21 -12.75
C ASN A 119 15.32 0.97 -11.42
N ARG A 120 15.15 2.29 -11.44
CA ARG A 120 15.15 3.11 -10.22
C ARG A 120 14.05 2.65 -9.26
N GLU A 121 12.82 2.53 -9.76
CA GLU A 121 11.67 2.10 -8.96
C GLU A 121 11.83 0.68 -8.41
N ARG A 122 12.50 -0.19 -9.16
CA ARG A 122 12.83 -1.55 -8.71
C ARG A 122 13.80 -1.54 -7.53
N VAL A 123 14.82 -0.68 -7.59
CA VAL A 123 15.77 -0.48 -6.49
C VAL A 123 15.06 0.11 -5.27
N GLU A 124 14.19 1.11 -5.48
CA GLU A 124 13.36 1.69 -4.42
C GLU A 124 12.47 0.62 -3.74
N CYS A 125 11.83 -0.25 -4.52
CA CYS A 125 11.07 -1.38 -3.98
C CYS A 125 11.93 -2.30 -3.08
N VAL A 126 13.12 -2.67 -3.54
CA VAL A 126 14.03 -3.53 -2.76
C VAL A 126 14.44 -2.85 -1.45
N ILE A 127 14.83 -1.58 -1.50
CA ILE A 127 15.24 -0.82 -0.31
C ILE A 127 14.10 -0.73 0.70
N SER A 128 12.90 -0.32 0.26
CA SER A 128 11.74 -0.24 1.15
C SER A 128 11.33 -1.60 1.70
N GLY A 129 11.43 -2.67 0.90
CA GLY A 129 11.15 -4.03 1.34
C GLY A 129 12.14 -4.53 2.41
N LEU A 130 13.44 -4.25 2.24
CA LEU A 130 14.48 -4.56 3.23
C LEU A 130 14.29 -3.78 4.53
N ALA A 131 13.87 -2.51 4.45
CA ALA A 131 13.55 -1.72 5.63
C ALA A 131 12.43 -2.36 6.47
N CYS A 132 11.37 -2.86 5.83
CA CYS A 132 10.31 -3.61 6.52
C CYS A 132 10.86 -4.88 7.20
N LEU A 133 11.73 -5.64 6.52
CA LEU A 133 12.30 -6.87 7.07
C LEU A 133 13.17 -6.61 8.31
N PHE A 134 13.91 -5.50 8.35
CA PHE A 134 14.72 -5.12 9.49
C PHE A 134 13.90 -4.87 10.76
N CYS A 135 12.63 -4.45 10.64
CA CYS A 135 11.72 -4.24 11.77
C CYS A 135 11.01 -5.51 12.26
N VAL A 136 11.18 -6.64 11.57
CA VAL A 136 10.55 -7.94 11.91
C VAL A 136 11.47 -8.82 12.77
N VAL A 137 12.76 -8.45 12.89
CA VAL A 137 13.79 -9.18 13.64
C VAL A 137 13.86 -8.73 15.09
#